data_AF-A0A433PCY3-F1
#
_entry.id   AF-A0A433PCY3-F1
#
_cell.length_a   1.000
_cell.length_b   1.000
_cell.length_c   1.000
_cell.angle_alpha   90.00
_cell.angle_beta   90.00
_cell.angle_gamma   90.00
#
_symmetry.space_group_name_H-M   'P 1'
#
loop_
_entity.id
_entity.type
_entity.pdbx_description
1 polymer ?
#
loop_
_entity_poly.entity_id
_entity_poly.type
_entity_poly.pdbx_seq_one_letter_code
_entity_poly.pdbx_strand_id
1 'polypeptide(L)'
;MLKFSTKTRLQASLLFARVCSSGSHNVQPIRINHALQLCPIHSGSHNLQLALARIGRASQIRQVRSSLQNVQPKSSLSGSDSLMLKLRLIHSSSHNMQPKLPPIQLRQCKAQFLSISQMLIGFAMKRGKEFAVNHGKQFVMKRLKNLLIYTIGGYFVRWGIALLGLGVSLDLLYTYVYNYWNEYCLIRTFELGTRPDSGIDNTKLIPRESLVKELKLIFQPVANTGFYRTIISEHGTGTTSVVRRAAREVGQGVIYVEISDEEKFSEQLAKALGWSLEEKLSFTTVLKRKFLRGPLQHTSSDQEKMDRVMKAFERGVKKYQAKFKKPPVLILDNISKLGKEDPELLKKLQHFSAGESTPLFVFVTQSEWHRANVPFMIGDLSGEEALKFLQEKLGIDDKKANQLIKLVGGRIMHLKDYGKQIQDGQQFELIRENAFSSLKNQFSKAEMLQKQSNLEHGKRVIQELLKRKQIKFGEYCNLVGNERVANQLLSANVFSFDPVNQMVSFQSPLMYAYVQEVCIQCEI
;
A
#
# COMPACT_ATOMS: atom_id res chain seq x y z
N MET A 1 -48.53 -0.84 39.15
CA MET A 1 -49.36 -0.48 37.98
C MET A 1 -48.71 -1.09 36.74
N LEU A 2 -49.45 -1.98 36.06
CA LEU A 2 -49.32 -2.51 34.67
C LEU A 2 -47.91 -3.04 34.26
N LYS A 3 -47.53 -4.34 34.32
CA LYS A 3 -48.15 -5.63 33.87
C LYS A 3 -48.39 -5.63 32.33
N PHE A 4 -47.96 -6.56 31.46
CA PHE A 4 -47.61 -8.00 31.46
C PHE A 4 -46.60 -8.26 30.30
N SER A 5 -45.55 -9.08 30.44
CA SER A 5 -45.45 -10.55 30.38
C SER A 5 -45.27 -11.17 28.99
N THR A 6 -44.13 -11.87 28.89
CA THR A 6 -43.75 -12.96 27.98
C THR A 6 -44.84 -14.01 27.77
N LYS A 7 -44.91 -14.56 26.55
CA LYS A 7 -45.28 -15.97 26.33
C LYS A 7 -44.64 -16.56 25.06
N THR A 8 -44.01 -17.69 25.32
CA THR A 8 -43.27 -18.65 24.49
C THR A 8 -44.16 -19.37 23.47
N ARG A 9 -43.60 -19.79 22.32
CA ARG A 9 -43.40 -21.22 21.96
C ARG A 9 -42.82 -21.43 20.55
N LEU A 10 -41.81 -22.30 20.51
CA LEU A 10 -41.39 -23.10 19.36
C LEU A 10 -42.56 -23.93 18.79
N GLN A 11 -42.56 -24.16 17.47
CA GLN A 11 -42.44 -25.52 16.92
C GLN A 11 -42.22 -25.51 15.40
N ALA A 12 -41.37 -26.45 14.97
CA ALA A 12 -41.00 -26.72 13.60
C ALA A 12 -41.92 -27.78 12.96
N SER A 13 -41.92 -27.79 11.62
CA SER A 13 -41.81 -28.98 10.72
C SER A 13 -42.93 -29.17 9.68
N LEU A 14 -42.46 -29.58 8.50
CA LEU A 14 -43.07 -30.31 7.38
C LEU A 14 -43.78 -29.47 6.28
N LEU A 15 -43.16 -29.34 5.09
CA LEU A 15 -43.11 -30.29 3.95
C LEU A 15 -44.46 -30.40 3.22
N PHE A 16 -44.54 -29.81 2.02
CA PHE A 16 -45.15 -30.47 0.86
C PHE A 16 -44.51 -29.99 -0.44
N ALA A 17 -44.22 -30.97 -1.30
CA ALA A 17 -43.46 -30.88 -2.52
C ALA A 17 -44.23 -30.30 -3.71
N ARG A 18 -43.49 -29.83 -4.73
CA ARG A 18 -43.90 -30.07 -6.12
C ARG A 18 -42.68 -30.29 -7.03
N VAL A 19 -42.77 -31.43 -7.71
CA VAL A 19 -41.83 -32.07 -8.64
C VAL A 19 -42.06 -31.54 -10.06
N CYS A 20 -40.97 -31.46 -10.85
CA CYS A 20 -40.81 -31.88 -12.26
C CYS A 20 -39.65 -31.07 -12.88
N SER A 21 -38.50 -31.68 -13.14
CA SER A 21 -38.10 -32.28 -14.43
C SER A 21 -37.12 -31.30 -15.12
N SER A 22 -35.96 -31.65 -15.68
CA SER A 22 -35.34 -32.91 -16.13
C SER A 22 -33.88 -32.60 -16.50
N GLY A 23 -32.98 -33.59 -16.48
CA GLY A 23 -31.68 -33.47 -17.17
C GLY A 23 -30.52 -34.22 -16.52
N SER A 24 -30.48 -35.53 -16.76
CA SER A 24 -29.42 -36.48 -16.39
C SER A 24 -28.08 -36.20 -17.07
N HIS A 25 -26.95 -36.42 -16.37
CA HIS A 25 -25.87 -37.32 -16.84
C HIS A 25 -24.88 -37.70 -15.72
N ASN A 26 -24.78 -39.02 -15.51
CA ASN A 26 -23.72 -39.85 -14.91
C ASN A 26 -22.42 -39.19 -14.41
N VAL A 27 -22.13 -39.34 -13.11
CA VAL A 27 -20.78 -39.68 -12.59
C VAL A 27 -20.94 -40.52 -11.31
N GLN A 28 -20.26 -41.67 -11.24
CA GLN A 28 -20.16 -42.52 -10.04
C GLN A 28 -19.31 -41.86 -8.94
N PRO A 29 -19.64 -41.99 -7.64
CA PRO A 29 -18.71 -41.64 -6.59
C PRO A 29 -17.94 -42.86 -6.05
N ILE A 30 -16.62 -42.68 -6.02
CA ILE A 30 -15.62 -43.51 -5.36
C ILE A 30 -15.87 -43.54 -3.85
N ARG A 31 -15.79 -44.75 -3.27
CA ARG A 31 -15.76 -45.00 -1.82
C ARG A 31 -14.52 -44.35 -1.18
N ILE A 32 -14.71 -43.56 -0.14
CA ILE A 32 -13.66 -43.25 0.84
C ILE A 32 -14.13 -43.76 2.20
N ASN A 33 -13.42 -44.78 2.69
CA ASN A 33 -13.58 -45.32 4.03
C ASN A 33 -12.79 -44.50 5.05
N HIS A 34 -13.47 -44.26 6.17
CA HIS A 34 -13.01 -43.95 7.53
C HIS A 34 -11.51 -44.07 7.87
N ALA A 35 -11.02 -43.07 8.62
CA ALA A 35 -10.33 -43.33 9.88
C ALA A 35 -10.53 -42.16 10.86
N LEU A 36 -11.37 -42.41 11.86
CA LEU A 36 -11.46 -41.69 13.13
C LEU A 36 -10.23 -42.03 13.98
N GLN A 37 -9.60 -41.03 14.58
CA GLN A 37 -8.86 -41.23 15.83
C GLN A 37 -9.25 -40.13 16.82
N LEU A 38 -9.71 -40.59 17.97
CA LEU A 38 -10.17 -39.82 19.12
C LEU A 38 -9.01 -39.65 20.12
N CYS A 39 -8.87 -38.40 20.62
CA CYS A 39 -8.53 -38.00 22.00
C CYS A 39 -7.10 -38.30 22.55
N PRO A 40 -6.56 -37.50 23.51
CA PRO A 40 -7.32 -36.92 24.63
C PRO A 40 -7.03 -35.46 25.03
N ILE A 41 -7.99 -35.03 25.85
CA ILE A 41 -8.08 -33.85 26.70
C ILE A 41 -6.85 -33.74 27.61
N HIS A 42 -6.21 -32.57 27.64
CA HIS A 42 -5.47 -32.11 28.81
C HIS A 42 -5.84 -30.66 29.14
N SER A 43 -6.29 -30.51 30.38
CA SER A 43 -6.57 -29.29 31.12
C SER A 43 -5.33 -28.42 31.33
N GLY A 44 -5.51 -27.11 31.34
CA GLY A 44 -4.46 -26.14 31.67
C GLY A 44 -4.97 -24.72 31.67
N SER A 45 -5.66 -24.32 32.74
CA SER A 45 -6.10 -22.96 33.01
C SER A 45 -4.90 -22.07 33.36
N HIS A 46 -4.56 -21.11 32.50
CA HIS A 46 -3.88 -19.87 32.89
C HIS A 46 -3.96 -18.92 31.68
N ASN A 47 -4.94 -18.02 31.66
CA ASN A 47 -4.90 -16.70 30.99
C ASN A 47 -6.25 -15.98 31.09
N LEU A 48 -6.68 -15.72 32.33
CA LEU A 48 -7.83 -14.86 32.62
C LEU A 48 -7.42 -13.78 33.63
N GLN A 49 -6.32 -13.09 33.33
CA GLN A 49 -5.89 -11.86 34.04
C GLN A 49 -5.26 -10.78 33.13
N LEU A 50 -5.42 -10.87 31.80
CA LEU A 50 -4.85 -9.87 30.88
C LEU A 50 -5.84 -9.20 29.93
N ALA A 51 -7.14 -9.33 30.17
CA ALA A 51 -8.20 -8.75 29.34
C ALA A 51 -9.02 -7.63 30.03
N LEU A 52 -8.63 -7.16 31.22
CA LEU A 52 -9.32 -6.10 31.97
C LEU A 52 -8.47 -4.85 32.27
N ALA A 53 -7.41 -4.61 31.49
CA ALA A 53 -6.55 -3.42 31.63
C ALA A 53 -6.60 -2.43 30.44
N ARG A 54 -7.62 -2.52 29.56
CA ARG A 54 -7.74 -1.66 28.36
C ARG A 54 -9.02 -0.83 28.25
N ILE A 55 -9.84 -0.77 29.28
CA ILE A 55 -10.99 0.13 29.35
C ILE A 55 -10.87 0.93 30.66
N GLY A 56 -10.16 2.05 30.60
CA GLY A 56 -9.92 2.87 31.79
C GLY A 56 -8.78 3.88 31.67
N ARG A 57 -8.62 4.55 30.52
CA ARG A 57 -7.77 5.76 30.40
C ARG A 57 -8.41 6.76 29.45
N ALA A 58 -9.53 7.31 29.91
CA ALA A 58 -10.17 8.48 29.32
C ALA A 58 -10.76 9.33 30.45
N SER A 59 -9.91 9.82 31.36
CA SER A 59 -10.21 10.97 32.21
C SER A 59 -8.93 11.42 32.91
N GLN A 60 -8.78 12.73 33.07
CA GLN A 60 -7.79 13.43 33.90
C GLN A 60 -6.33 13.44 33.42
N ILE A 61 -5.95 14.44 32.61
CA ILE A 61 -4.81 15.34 32.92
C ILE A 61 -5.15 16.74 32.38
N ARG A 62 -5.74 17.57 33.24
CA ARG A 62 -5.77 19.04 33.13
C ARG A 62 -5.35 19.57 34.50
N GLN A 63 -4.12 20.06 34.57
CA GLN A 63 -3.49 20.92 35.59
C GLN A 63 -2.10 20.36 35.90
N VAL A 64 -1.06 20.97 35.32
CA VAL A 64 -0.04 21.69 36.08
C VAL A 64 0.54 22.75 35.13
N ARG A 65 0.46 24.00 35.59
CA ARG A 65 1.02 25.21 34.99
C ARG A 65 2.17 25.64 35.92
N SER A 66 3.21 26.27 35.36
CA SER A 66 4.50 26.66 35.98
C SER A 66 5.46 25.47 36.10
N SER A 67 6.70 25.49 35.59
CA SER A 67 7.68 26.58 35.60
C SER A 67 8.79 26.28 34.57
N LEU A 68 9.23 27.28 33.81
CA LEU A 68 10.65 27.64 33.60
C LEU A 68 10.76 28.69 32.49
N GLN A 69 11.15 29.88 32.93
CA GLN A 69 11.66 30.98 32.13
C GLN A 69 13.11 30.69 31.69
N ASN A 70 13.54 31.49 30.72
CA ASN A 70 14.92 31.89 30.42
C ASN A 70 15.75 30.99 29.51
N VAL A 71 15.68 31.26 28.20
CA VAL A 71 16.86 31.52 27.35
C VAL A 71 16.50 32.58 26.30
N GLN A 72 17.18 33.72 26.33
CA GLN A 72 17.27 34.68 25.22
C GLN A 72 18.25 34.16 24.16
N PRO A 73 18.09 34.54 22.88
CA PRO A 73 19.15 35.36 22.33
C PRO A 73 18.71 36.53 21.44
N LYS A 74 19.63 37.50 21.49
CA LYS A 74 19.86 38.71 20.72
C LYS A 74 19.48 38.70 19.23
N SER A 75 19.09 39.90 18.85
CA SER A 75 18.90 40.51 17.53
C SER A 75 20.05 40.36 16.53
N SER A 76 19.69 40.12 15.27
CA SER A 76 20.25 40.84 14.10
C SER A 76 19.32 40.70 12.89
N LEU A 77 18.79 41.83 12.42
CA LEU A 77 18.01 41.99 11.19
C LEU A 77 18.91 41.88 9.94
N SER A 78 18.50 41.07 8.98
CA SER A 78 18.51 41.32 7.52
C SER A 78 17.84 40.09 6.89
N GLY A 79 16.80 40.11 6.08
CA GLY A 79 16.26 41.13 5.21
C GLY A 79 15.59 40.36 4.06
N SER A 80 14.42 39.76 4.31
CA SER A 80 13.56 39.17 3.28
C SER A 80 12.21 38.72 3.87
N ASP A 81 11.51 39.64 4.54
CA ASP A 81 10.11 39.47 4.95
C ASP A 81 9.26 40.53 4.24
N SER A 82 8.91 40.25 2.98
CA SER A 82 7.97 41.08 2.20
C SER A 82 6.84 40.27 1.55
N LEU A 83 6.45 39.14 2.15
CA LEU A 83 5.26 38.38 1.74
C LEU A 83 4.42 37.82 2.91
N MET A 84 4.85 38.01 4.16
CA MET A 84 4.14 37.57 5.38
C MET A 84 3.65 38.74 6.25
N LEU A 85 3.45 39.91 5.66
CA LEU A 85 2.86 41.10 6.31
C LEU A 85 1.66 41.69 5.53
N LYS A 86 1.27 41.09 4.40
CA LYS A 86 -0.01 41.37 3.71
C LYS A 86 -1.17 40.45 4.10
N LEU A 87 -0.95 39.46 4.96
CA LEU A 87 -1.98 38.51 5.41
C LEU A 87 -2.38 38.65 6.89
N ARG A 88 -1.83 39.63 7.63
CA ARG A 88 -2.28 39.98 9.00
C ARG A 88 -3.04 41.30 9.13
N LEU A 89 -3.25 42.03 8.02
CA LEU A 89 -4.17 43.17 7.96
C LEU A 89 -5.56 42.82 7.41
N ILE A 90 -5.87 41.52 7.23
CA ILE A 90 -7.20 41.05 6.78
C ILE A 90 -7.93 40.24 7.88
N HIS A 91 -7.32 40.01 9.04
CA HIS A 91 -7.92 39.17 10.09
C HIS A 91 -8.19 39.90 11.44
N SER A 92 -8.50 41.21 11.40
CA SER A 92 -9.11 41.93 12.53
C SER A 92 -10.24 42.90 12.13
N SER A 93 -11.01 42.54 11.12
CA SER A 93 -12.32 43.17 10.83
C SER A 93 -13.30 42.10 10.36
N SER A 94 -13.67 41.22 11.28
CA SER A 94 -14.75 40.24 11.08
C SER A 94 -15.52 40.03 12.39
N HIS A 95 -15.98 41.13 12.96
CA HIS A 95 -17.26 41.18 13.66
C HIS A 95 -18.04 42.34 13.06
N ASN A 96 -19.30 42.09 12.70
CA ASN A 96 -20.25 42.96 11.99
C ASN A 96 -20.14 43.00 10.47
N MET A 97 -20.49 41.90 9.81
CA MET A 97 -21.45 41.94 8.69
C MET A 97 -22.24 40.64 8.68
N GLN A 98 -23.30 40.59 9.49
CA GLN A 98 -24.47 39.82 9.07
C GLN A 98 -25.06 40.55 7.86
N PRO A 99 -25.46 39.86 6.79
CA PRO A 99 -26.44 40.43 5.88
C PRO A 99 -27.74 40.55 6.66
N LYS A 100 -27.95 41.69 7.32
CA LYS A 100 -29.28 42.14 7.72
C LYS A 100 -30.03 42.43 6.41
N LEU A 101 -30.57 41.39 5.78
CA LEU A 101 -31.80 41.61 5.04
C LEU A 101 -32.82 42.10 6.08
N PRO A 102 -33.41 43.28 5.90
CA PRO A 102 -34.33 43.80 6.89
C PRO A 102 -35.49 42.80 7.02
N PRO A 103 -35.92 42.44 8.24
CA PRO A 103 -37.13 41.62 8.44
C PRO A 103 -38.38 42.33 7.87
N ILE A 104 -38.23 43.57 7.42
CA ILE A 104 -39.20 44.39 6.71
C ILE A 104 -39.47 43.85 5.29
N GLN A 105 -38.50 43.30 4.55
CA GLN A 105 -38.77 42.80 3.18
C GLN A 105 -39.47 41.43 3.18
N LEU A 106 -39.17 40.54 4.12
CA LEU A 106 -39.89 39.26 4.25
C LEU A 106 -41.30 39.47 4.83
N ARG A 107 -41.48 40.46 5.72
CA ARG A 107 -42.80 40.88 6.21
C ARG A 107 -43.60 41.66 5.16
N GLN A 108 -42.98 42.51 4.35
CA GLN A 108 -43.62 43.20 3.22
C GLN A 108 -43.98 42.22 2.10
N CYS A 109 -43.12 41.24 1.76
CA CYS A 109 -43.50 40.17 0.84
C CYS A 109 -44.62 39.30 1.40
N LYS A 110 -44.60 38.94 2.70
CA LYS A 110 -45.73 38.22 3.32
C LYS A 110 -47.02 39.05 3.34
N ALA A 111 -46.94 40.35 3.63
CA ALA A 111 -48.09 41.24 3.68
C ALA A 111 -48.65 41.55 2.28
N GLN A 112 -47.79 41.73 1.27
CA GLN A 112 -48.19 41.87 -0.13
C GLN A 112 -48.76 40.56 -0.68
N PHE A 113 -48.20 39.41 -0.30
CA PHE A 113 -48.76 38.11 -0.68
C PHE A 113 -50.10 37.84 0.02
N LEU A 114 -50.27 38.23 1.30
CA LEU A 114 -51.56 38.18 1.99
C LEU A 114 -52.57 39.16 1.37
N SER A 115 -52.16 40.37 1.00
CA SER A 115 -53.00 41.37 0.36
C SER A 115 -53.47 40.93 -1.03
N ILE A 116 -52.55 40.40 -1.86
CA ILE A 116 -52.88 39.88 -3.19
C ILE A 116 -53.74 38.62 -3.08
N SER A 117 -53.45 37.72 -2.14
CA SER A 117 -54.30 36.54 -1.93
C SER A 117 -55.68 36.89 -1.38
N GLN A 118 -55.81 37.85 -0.45
CA GLN A 118 -57.10 38.36 0.02
C GLN A 118 -57.85 39.12 -1.08
N MET A 119 -57.16 39.87 -1.94
CA MET A 119 -57.77 40.55 -3.08
C MET A 119 -58.24 39.55 -4.15
N LEU A 120 -57.48 38.50 -4.44
CA LEU A 120 -57.88 37.43 -5.36
C LEU A 120 -59.03 36.58 -4.80
N ILE A 121 -59.02 36.28 -3.50
CA ILE A 121 -60.14 35.61 -2.81
C ILE A 121 -61.38 36.50 -2.82
N GLY A 122 -61.23 37.80 -2.55
CA GLY A 122 -62.31 38.79 -2.59
C GLY A 122 -62.90 38.96 -4.00
N PHE A 123 -62.05 39.00 -5.02
CA PHE A 123 -62.48 39.09 -6.43
C PHE A 123 -63.16 37.80 -6.90
N ALA A 124 -62.68 36.64 -6.49
CA ALA A 124 -63.31 35.34 -6.75
C ALA A 124 -64.66 35.19 -6.02
N MET A 125 -64.78 35.69 -4.79
CA MET A 125 -66.04 35.68 -4.03
C MET A 125 -67.06 36.70 -4.55
N LYS A 126 -66.63 37.88 -5.03
CA LYS A 126 -67.51 38.92 -5.59
C LYS A 126 -68.08 38.50 -6.95
N ARG A 127 -67.26 37.92 -7.84
CA ARG A 127 -67.76 37.31 -9.09
C ARG A 127 -68.57 36.03 -8.87
N GLY A 128 -68.35 35.30 -7.79
CA GLY A 128 -69.12 34.10 -7.44
C GLY A 128 -70.55 34.39 -6.98
N LYS A 129 -70.83 35.60 -6.47
CA LYS A 129 -72.17 36.01 -6.00
C LYS A 129 -73.13 36.46 -7.13
N GLU A 130 -72.61 36.94 -8.25
CA GLU A 130 -73.45 37.37 -9.40
C GLU A 130 -73.77 36.24 -10.40
N PHE A 131 -73.14 35.07 -10.27
CA PHE A 131 -73.29 33.93 -11.20
C PHE A 131 -74.00 32.72 -10.56
N ALA A 132 -74.90 32.96 -9.61
CA ALA A 132 -75.66 31.93 -8.89
C ALA A 132 -77.08 31.77 -9.44
N VAL A 133 -77.20 31.36 -10.70
CA VAL A 133 -78.34 30.55 -11.18
C VAL A 133 -77.86 29.09 -11.22
N ASN A 134 -78.68 28.18 -10.69
CA ASN A 134 -78.31 26.91 -10.04
C ASN A 134 -77.55 25.83 -10.84
N HIS A 135 -77.07 26.10 -12.07
CA HIS A 135 -76.18 25.18 -12.81
C HIS A 135 -74.72 25.67 -12.96
N GLY A 136 -74.40 26.92 -12.59
CA GLY A 136 -73.05 27.50 -12.75
C GLY A 136 -72.05 27.21 -11.60
N LYS A 137 -72.53 26.95 -10.38
CA LYS A 137 -71.65 26.80 -9.19
C LYS A 137 -70.71 25.60 -9.25
N GLN A 138 -71.19 24.46 -9.76
CA GLN A 138 -70.33 23.27 -9.92
C GLN A 138 -69.26 23.49 -11.00
N PHE A 139 -69.61 24.19 -12.09
CA PHE A 139 -68.69 24.50 -13.18
C PHE A 139 -67.59 25.48 -12.74
N VAL A 140 -67.97 26.54 -12.01
CA VAL A 140 -67.02 27.54 -11.48
C VAL A 140 -66.10 26.92 -10.42
N MET A 141 -66.62 26.12 -9.48
CA MET A 141 -65.78 25.42 -8.51
C MET A 141 -64.82 24.41 -9.17
N LYS A 142 -65.26 23.70 -10.21
CA LYS A 142 -64.39 22.76 -10.96
C LYS A 142 -63.26 23.50 -11.68
N ARG A 143 -63.54 24.65 -12.31
CA ARG A 143 -62.50 25.48 -12.92
C ARG A 143 -61.53 26.08 -11.89
N LEU A 144 -62.01 26.50 -10.73
CA LEU A 144 -61.16 27.04 -9.66
C LEU A 144 -60.25 25.97 -9.05
N LYS A 145 -60.76 24.75 -8.81
CA LYS A 145 -59.95 23.60 -8.37
C LYS A 145 -58.87 23.26 -9.40
N ASN A 146 -59.20 23.22 -10.69
CA ASN A 146 -58.23 22.96 -11.74
C ASN A 146 -57.15 24.06 -11.80
N LEU A 147 -57.54 25.34 -11.71
CA LEU A 147 -56.59 26.46 -11.69
C LEU A 147 -55.65 26.40 -10.47
N LEU A 148 -56.17 26.03 -9.30
CA LEU A 148 -55.38 25.84 -8.09
C LEU A 148 -54.39 24.67 -8.23
N ILE A 149 -54.83 23.54 -8.81
CA ILE A 149 -53.97 22.38 -9.08
C ILE A 149 -52.85 22.73 -10.08
N TYR A 150 -53.16 23.49 -11.14
CA TYR A 150 -52.15 23.92 -12.13
C TYR A 150 -51.13 24.91 -11.54
N THR A 151 -51.59 25.85 -10.72
CA THR A 151 -50.69 26.82 -10.08
C THR A 151 -49.81 26.17 -9.03
N ILE A 152 -50.40 25.39 -8.11
CA ILE A 152 -49.66 24.64 -7.09
C ILE A 152 -48.71 23.62 -7.74
N GLY A 153 -49.20 22.85 -8.72
CA GLY A 153 -48.40 21.90 -9.48
C GLY A 153 -47.24 22.56 -10.22
N GLY A 154 -47.46 23.72 -10.85
CA GLY A 154 -46.42 24.50 -11.51
C GLY A 154 -45.33 24.99 -10.55
N TYR A 155 -45.69 25.39 -9.32
CA TYR A 155 -44.72 25.74 -8.28
C TYR A 155 -43.89 24.53 -7.86
N PHE A 156 -44.50 23.37 -7.65
CA PHE A 156 -43.76 22.15 -7.30
C PHE A 156 -42.78 21.73 -8.40
N VAL A 157 -43.17 21.84 -9.68
CA VAL A 157 -42.28 21.54 -10.81
C VAL A 157 -41.08 22.51 -10.84
N ARG A 158 -41.32 23.82 -10.68
CA ARG A 158 -40.23 24.84 -10.65
C ARG A 158 -39.28 24.63 -9.48
N TRP A 159 -39.80 24.36 -8.28
CA TRP A 159 -38.97 24.04 -7.10
C TRP A 159 -38.20 22.73 -7.29
N GLY A 160 -38.83 21.71 -7.88
CA GLY A 160 -38.17 20.46 -8.23
C GLY A 160 -36.98 20.68 -9.17
N ILE A 161 -37.15 21.46 -10.23
CA ILE A 161 -36.06 21.80 -11.17
C ILE A 161 -34.95 22.59 -10.47
N ALA A 162 -35.30 23.57 -9.63
CA ALA A 162 -34.32 24.36 -8.90
C ALA A 162 -33.49 23.51 -7.91
N LEU A 163 -34.13 22.61 -7.17
CA LEU A 163 -33.45 21.68 -6.26
C LEU A 163 -32.54 20.71 -7.01
N LEU A 164 -32.97 20.21 -8.18
CA LEU A 164 -32.13 19.41 -9.05
C LEU A 164 -30.91 20.19 -9.55
N GLY A 165 -31.09 21.44 -9.99
CA GLY A 165 -30.00 22.31 -10.43
C GLY A 165 -28.99 22.61 -9.33
N LEU A 166 -29.45 22.89 -8.10
CA LEU A 166 -28.59 23.05 -6.92
C LEU A 166 -27.83 21.76 -6.61
N GLY A 167 -28.52 20.61 -6.65
CA GLY A 167 -27.89 19.32 -6.42
C GLY A 167 -26.78 19.01 -7.44
N VAL A 168 -26.99 19.30 -8.73
CA VAL A 168 -25.93 19.15 -9.74
C VAL A 168 -24.77 20.10 -9.42
N SER A 169 -25.04 21.38 -9.17
CA SER A 169 -24.01 22.38 -8.90
C SER A 169 -23.13 22.03 -7.70
N LEU A 170 -23.71 21.50 -6.63
CA LEU A 170 -22.98 21.03 -5.45
C LEU A 170 -22.08 19.83 -5.77
N ASP A 171 -22.57 18.86 -6.55
CA ASP A 171 -21.76 17.71 -6.97
C ASP A 171 -20.56 18.14 -7.85
N LEU A 172 -20.75 19.16 -8.68
CA LEU A 172 -19.67 19.75 -9.49
C LEU A 172 -18.62 20.44 -8.65
N LEU A 173 -19.07 21.26 -7.70
CA LEU A 173 -18.17 21.92 -6.77
C LEU A 173 -17.37 20.89 -5.95
N TYR A 174 -18.05 19.86 -5.45
CA TYR A 174 -17.41 18.75 -4.73
C TYR A 174 -16.35 18.07 -5.61
N THR A 175 -16.70 17.71 -6.84
CA THR A 175 -15.80 17.04 -7.79
C THR A 175 -14.60 17.92 -8.14
N TYR A 176 -14.81 19.23 -8.32
CA TYR A 176 -13.75 20.20 -8.57
C TYR A 176 -12.79 20.30 -7.38
N VAL A 177 -13.31 20.49 -6.17
CA VAL A 177 -12.52 20.57 -4.93
C VAL A 177 -11.74 19.29 -4.69
N TYR A 178 -12.37 18.13 -4.90
CA TYR A 178 -11.74 16.82 -4.73
C TYR A 178 -10.61 16.60 -5.74
N ASN A 179 -10.83 16.91 -7.02
CA ASN A 179 -9.80 16.81 -8.05
C ASN A 179 -8.63 17.77 -7.79
N TYR A 180 -8.92 18.99 -7.34
CA TYR A 180 -7.90 19.95 -6.93
C TYR A 180 -7.07 19.41 -5.76
N TRP A 181 -7.72 18.85 -4.74
CA TRP A 181 -7.05 18.25 -3.60
C TRP A 181 -6.17 17.06 -4.00
N ASN A 182 -6.67 16.17 -4.86
CA ASN A 182 -5.89 15.04 -5.37
C ASN A 182 -4.66 15.49 -6.17
N GLU A 183 -4.78 16.50 -7.03
CA GLU A 183 -3.63 17.05 -7.76
C GLU A 183 -2.65 17.76 -6.83
N TYR A 184 -3.15 18.47 -5.81
CA TYR A 184 -2.30 19.09 -4.77
C TYR A 184 -1.51 18.03 -3.99
N CYS A 185 -2.18 16.98 -3.51
CA CYS A 185 -1.55 15.86 -2.81
C CYS A 185 -0.49 15.18 -3.69
N LEU A 186 -0.82 14.88 -4.95
CA LEU A 186 0.11 14.30 -5.91
C LEU A 186 1.40 15.12 -6.03
N ILE A 187 1.28 16.43 -6.30
CA ILE A 187 2.45 17.32 -6.44
C ILE A 187 3.24 17.38 -5.13
N ARG A 188 2.55 17.54 -4.01
CA ARG A 188 3.16 17.59 -2.68
C ARG A 188 3.95 16.32 -2.36
N THR A 189 3.44 15.16 -2.76
CA THR A 189 4.13 13.88 -2.61
C THR A 189 5.43 13.84 -3.40
N PHE A 190 5.46 14.31 -4.65
CA PHE A 190 6.71 14.42 -5.41
C PHE A 190 7.70 15.41 -4.77
N GLU A 191 7.20 16.54 -4.26
CA GLU A 191 8.04 17.57 -3.63
C GLU A 191 8.71 17.10 -2.33
N LEU A 192 7.99 16.31 -1.51
CA LEU A 192 8.47 15.85 -0.21
C LEU A 192 9.13 14.47 -0.26
N GLY A 193 8.74 13.65 -1.23
CA GLY A 193 8.97 12.20 -1.28
C GLY A 193 8.07 11.41 -0.35
N THR A 194 8.05 10.08 -0.50
CA THR A 194 7.28 9.20 0.39
C THR A 194 7.93 8.98 1.75
N ARG A 195 9.25 9.16 1.85
CA ARG A 195 10.05 9.00 3.09
C ARG A 195 9.65 7.75 3.88
N PRO A 196 9.85 6.54 3.30
CA PRO A 196 9.31 5.31 3.86
C PRO A 196 9.76 5.09 5.31
N ASP A 197 8.89 4.44 6.09
CA ASP A 197 9.28 4.04 7.43
C ASP A 197 10.33 2.92 7.37
N SER A 198 11.41 3.03 8.16
CA SER A 198 12.39 1.96 8.31
C SER A 198 11.71 0.69 8.85
N GLY A 199 10.61 0.83 9.60
CA GLY A 199 9.88 -0.29 10.23
C GLY A 199 10.71 -1.02 11.28
N ILE A 200 11.92 -0.52 11.53
CA ILE A 200 12.92 -1.02 12.47
C ILE A 200 13.37 0.20 13.27
N ASP A 201 13.46 0.03 14.58
CA ASP A 201 14.04 1.00 15.48
C ASP A 201 15.46 1.36 15.00
N ASN A 202 15.73 2.66 14.85
CA ASN A 202 17.03 3.18 14.43
C ASN A 202 18.16 2.67 15.34
N THR A 203 17.87 2.35 16.61
CA THR A 203 18.85 1.77 17.55
C THR A 203 19.36 0.39 17.09
N LYS A 204 18.56 -0.37 16.34
CA LYS A 204 18.85 -1.73 15.88
C LYS A 204 19.38 -1.80 14.44
N LEU A 205 19.37 -0.68 13.72
CA LEU A 205 19.81 -0.63 12.34
C LEU A 205 21.34 -0.52 12.26
N ILE A 206 21.96 -1.31 11.38
CA ILE A 206 23.38 -1.15 11.06
C ILE A 206 23.52 0.01 10.08
N PRO A 207 24.43 0.96 10.31
CA PRO A 207 24.48 2.17 9.52
C PRO A 207 24.75 1.96 8.01
N ARG A 208 25.67 1.06 7.63
CA ARG A 208 26.13 0.80 6.25
C ARG A 208 26.29 2.08 5.41
N GLU A 209 26.99 3.06 5.97
CA GLU A 209 27.04 4.44 5.45
C GLU A 209 27.60 4.54 4.02
N SER A 210 28.55 3.68 3.66
CA SER A 210 29.09 3.60 2.29
C SER A 210 27.99 3.27 1.28
N LEU A 211 27.22 2.21 1.53
CA LEU A 211 26.09 1.82 0.66
C LEU A 211 24.99 2.86 0.63
N VAL A 212 24.67 3.47 1.78
CA VAL A 212 23.67 4.54 1.84
C VAL A 212 24.12 5.73 0.98
N LYS A 213 25.40 6.09 1.04
CA LYS A 213 25.97 7.17 0.21
C LYS A 213 25.88 6.85 -1.28
N GLU A 214 26.21 5.63 -1.70
CA GLU A 214 26.09 5.20 -3.10
C GLU A 214 24.65 5.17 -3.59
N LEU A 215 23.72 4.65 -2.78
CA LEU A 215 22.29 4.64 -3.10
C LEU A 215 21.71 6.06 -3.20
N LYS A 216 22.18 7.00 -2.38
CA LYS A 216 21.76 8.41 -2.48
C LYS A 216 22.17 9.02 -3.81
N LEU A 217 23.34 8.66 -4.36
CA LEU A 217 23.74 9.08 -5.71
C LEU A 217 22.83 8.48 -6.77
N ILE A 218 22.42 7.22 -6.61
CA ILE A 218 21.46 6.56 -7.50
C ILE A 218 20.08 7.25 -7.44
N PHE A 219 19.62 7.64 -6.26
CA PHE A 219 18.32 8.28 -6.03
C PHE A 219 18.30 9.78 -6.34
N GLN A 220 19.42 10.35 -6.77
CA GLN A 220 19.54 11.76 -7.16
C GLN A 220 20.15 11.89 -8.57
N PRO A 221 19.45 11.40 -9.60
CA PRO A 221 19.95 11.50 -10.97
C PRO A 221 20.12 12.97 -11.40
N VAL A 222 21.30 13.28 -11.98
CA VAL A 222 21.60 14.59 -12.56
C VAL A 222 20.86 14.80 -13.88
N ALA A 223 20.73 13.73 -14.67
CA ALA A 223 20.04 13.71 -15.95
C ALA A 223 19.22 12.43 -16.10
N ASN A 224 18.27 12.43 -17.03
CA ASN A 224 17.54 11.21 -17.38
C ASN A 224 18.49 10.27 -18.13
N THR A 225 18.76 9.10 -17.56
CA THR A 225 19.65 8.09 -18.17
C THR A 225 18.93 7.17 -19.14
N GLY A 226 17.60 7.29 -19.32
CA GLY A 226 16.80 6.49 -20.26
C GLY A 226 16.67 4.99 -19.91
N PHE A 227 17.41 4.53 -18.90
CA PHE A 227 17.38 3.15 -18.41
C PHE A 227 17.00 3.11 -16.94
N TYR A 228 16.19 2.13 -16.57
CA TYR A 228 15.97 1.77 -15.18
C TYR A 228 17.27 1.23 -14.57
N ARG A 229 17.44 1.46 -13.26
CA ARG A 229 18.53 0.87 -12.47
C ARG A 229 17.98 -0.31 -11.68
N THR A 230 18.81 -1.34 -11.52
CA THR A 230 18.44 -2.51 -10.71
C THR A 230 19.35 -2.62 -9.51
N ILE A 231 18.75 -2.79 -8.34
CA ILE A 231 19.42 -3.15 -7.10
C ILE A 231 19.12 -4.63 -6.88
N ILE A 232 20.16 -5.45 -6.93
CA ILE A 232 20.05 -6.87 -6.66
C ILE A 232 20.67 -7.12 -5.29
N SER A 233 20.04 -8.02 -4.56
CA SER A 233 20.59 -8.50 -3.31
C SER A 233 20.11 -9.90 -3.06
N GLU A 234 20.78 -10.57 -2.15
CA GLU A 234 20.31 -11.85 -1.67
C GLU A 234 19.39 -11.67 -0.46
N HIS A 235 18.55 -12.66 -0.21
CA HIS A 235 17.66 -12.65 0.95
C HIS A 235 18.47 -12.53 2.26
N GLY A 236 17.98 -11.70 3.19
CA GLY A 236 18.58 -11.53 4.53
C GLY A 236 19.79 -10.59 4.61
N THR A 237 20.16 -9.89 3.53
CA THR A 237 21.26 -8.89 3.50
C THR A 237 20.88 -7.50 4.02
N GLY A 238 19.60 -7.27 4.31
CA GLY A 238 19.10 -5.99 4.82
C GLY A 238 18.79 -4.94 3.75
N THR A 239 18.68 -5.34 2.48
CA THR A 239 18.43 -4.45 1.34
C THR A 239 17.27 -3.50 1.50
N THR A 240 16.07 -4.00 1.82
CA THR A 240 14.88 -3.16 2.04
C THR A 240 15.14 -2.11 3.11
N SER A 241 15.85 -2.45 4.18
CA SER A 241 16.20 -1.51 5.25
C SER A 241 17.16 -0.41 4.78
N VAL A 242 18.20 -0.77 4.01
CA VAL A 242 19.19 0.20 3.49
C VAL A 242 18.57 1.08 2.41
N VAL A 243 17.77 0.51 1.49
CA VAL A 243 17.05 1.25 0.44
C VAL A 243 16.05 2.22 1.04
N ARG A 244 15.24 1.80 2.01
CA ARG A 244 14.30 2.70 2.70
C ARG A 244 15.02 3.83 3.41
N ARG A 245 16.14 3.55 4.06
CA ARG A 245 16.96 4.58 4.71
C ARG A 245 17.46 5.60 3.70
N ALA A 246 18.10 5.16 2.62
CA ALA A 246 18.58 6.05 1.57
C ALA A 246 17.43 6.87 0.94
N ALA A 247 16.29 6.24 0.64
CA ALA A 247 15.10 6.90 0.10
C ALA A 247 14.55 7.97 1.06
N ARG A 248 14.52 7.68 2.36
CA ARG A 248 14.09 8.62 3.42
C ARG A 248 15.06 9.80 3.54
N GLU A 249 16.36 9.56 3.51
CA GLU A 249 17.39 10.60 3.62
C GLU A 249 17.42 11.52 2.40
N VAL A 250 17.19 10.99 1.19
CA VAL A 250 17.01 11.83 0.00
C VAL A 250 15.68 12.60 0.09
N GLY A 251 14.58 11.90 0.37
CA GLY A 251 13.26 12.47 0.48
C GLY A 251 12.76 13.04 -0.85
N GLN A 252 13.08 14.30 -1.12
CA GLN A 252 12.56 15.06 -2.26
C GLN A 252 12.72 14.29 -3.58
N GLY A 253 11.60 14.14 -4.30
CA GLY A 253 11.58 13.48 -5.61
C GLY A 253 11.64 11.97 -5.58
N VAL A 254 11.72 11.33 -4.40
CA VAL A 254 11.79 9.87 -4.28
C VAL A 254 10.44 9.31 -3.85
N ILE A 255 9.85 8.50 -4.73
CA ILE A 255 8.64 7.73 -4.47
C ILE A 255 9.05 6.27 -4.27
N TYR A 256 8.87 5.77 -3.05
CA TYR A 256 9.12 4.37 -2.70
C TYR A 256 7.81 3.59 -2.60
N VAL A 257 7.74 2.46 -3.29
CA VAL A 257 6.62 1.52 -3.29
C VAL A 257 7.14 0.14 -2.95
N GLU A 258 6.61 -0.47 -1.89
CA GLU A 258 6.90 -1.87 -1.55
C GLU A 258 5.81 -2.77 -2.11
N ILE A 259 6.19 -3.72 -2.94
CA ILE A 259 5.27 -4.66 -3.57
C ILE A 259 5.07 -5.84 -2.62
N SER A 260 3.97 -5.79 -1.86
CA SER A 260 3.57 -6.89 -0.98
C SER A 260 2.71 -7.94 -1.69
N ASP A 261 1.82 -7.45 -2.57
CA ASP A 261 0.72 -8.17 -3.22
C ASP A 261 0.47 -7.53 -4.60
N GLU A 262 0.55 -8.32 -5.67
CA GLU A 262 0.49 -7.88 -7.08
C GLU A 262 -0.90 -7.38 -7.48
N GLU A 263 -1.97 -8.06 -7.05
CA GLU A 263 -3.36 -7.65 -7.34
C GLU A 263 -3.65 -6.23 -6.81
N LYS A 264 -2.93 -5.82 -5.77
CA LYS A 264 -3.04 -4.49 -5.13
C LYS A 264 -1.94 -3.53 -5.55
N PHE A 265 -1.13 -3.85 -6.56
CA PHE A 265 -0.03 -2.99 -7.00
C PHE A 265 -0.52 -1.58 -7.38
N SER A 266 -1.61 -1.50 -8.14
CA SER A 266 -2.20 -0.20 -8.55
C SER A 266 -2.63 0.63 -7.33
N GLU A 267 -3.17 -0.01 -6.29
CA GLU A 267 -3.58 0.62 -5.04
C GLU A 267 -2.38 1.07 -4.19
N GLN A 268 -1.34 0.23 -4.10
CA GLN A 268 -0.08 0.54 -3.42
C GLN A 268 0.61 1.73 -4.07
N LEU A 269 0.69 1.76 -5.40
CA LEU A 269 1.25 2.88 -6.16
C LEU A 269 0.40 4.14 -5.98
N ALA A 270 -0.92 4.06 -6.09
CA ALA A 270 -1.82 5.20 -5.86
C ALA A 270 -1.62 5.80 -4.46
N LYS A 271 -1.59 4.93 -3.44
CA LYS A 271 -1.35 5.31 -2.04
C LYS A 271 0.01 5.97 -1.86
N ALA A 272 1.06 5.42 -2.46
CA ALA A 272 2.40 6.00 -2.41
C ALA A 272 2.46 7.38 -3.07
N LEU A 273 1.62 7.65 -4.07
CA LEU A 273 1.49 8.97 -4.69
C LEU A 273 0.62 9.95 -3.89
N GLY A 274 -0.01 9.50 -2.80
CA GLY A 274 -1.04 10.28 -2.11
C GLY A 274 -2.25 10.56 -2.99
N TRP A 275 -2.52 9.67 -3.95
CA TRP A 275 -3.57 9.82 -4.95
C TRP A 275 -4.71 8.84 -4.69
N SER A 276 -5.94 9.33 -4.66
CA SER A 276 -7.12 8.49 -4.47
C SER A 276 -7.58 7.88 -5.78
N LEU A 277 -7.76 6.55 -5.76
CA LEU A 277 -8.37 5.77 -6.85
C LEU A 277 -9.88 6.00 -6.98
N GLU A 278 -10.53 6.54 -5.95
CA GLU A 278 -11.93 6.96 -5.97
C GLU A 278 -12.09 8.20 -6.87
N GLU A 279 -11.97 7.92 -8.16
CA GLU A 279 -12.43 8.63 -9.33
C GLU A 279 -12.14 10.13 -9.43
N LYS A 280 -11.36 10.47 -10.47
CA LYS A 280 -11.75 11.58 -11.37
C LYS A 280 -13.15 11.25 -11.90
N LEU A 281 -14.18 11.56 -11.13
CA LEU A 281 -15.54 11.62 -11.65
C LEU A 281 -15.49 12.70 -12.72
N SER A 282 -15.45 12.30 -13.99
CA SER A 282 -15.62 13.29 -15.05
C SER A 282 -16.97 13.94 -14.84
N PHE A 283 -17.11 15.22 -15.20
CA PHE A 283 -18.40 15.91 -15.19
C PHE A 283 -19.51 15.05 -15.82
N THR A 284 -19.16 14.37 -16.91
CA THR A 284 -20.07 13.46 -17.62
C THR A 284 -20.42 12.21 -16.82
N THR A 285 -19.51 11.67 -15.99
CA THR A 285 -19.78 10.49 -15.14
C THR A 285 -20.78 10.83 -14.03
N VAL A 286 -20.63 12.00 -13.39
CA VAL A 286 -21.59 12.49 -12.38
C VAL A 286 -22.97 12.72 -13.00
N LEU A 287 -23.03 13.38 -14.16
CA LEU A 287 -24.29 13.59 -14.88
C LEU A 287 -24.93 12.26 -15.28
N LYS A 288 -24.17 11.31 -15.86
CA LYS A 288 -24.67 9.98 -16.24
C LYS A 288 -25.21 9.23 -15.03
N ARG A 289 -24.51 9.25 -13.88
CA ARG A 289 -24.96 8.62 -12.63
C ARG A 289 -26.32 9.16 -12.17
N LYS A 290 -26.51 10.48 -12.24
CA LYS A 290 -27.70 11.14 -11.69
C LYS A 290 -28.89 11.11 -12.64
N PHE A 291 -28.66 11.20 -13.96
CA PHE A 291 -29.72 11.31 -14.97
C PHE A 291 -30.04 10.02 -15.72
N LEU A 292 -29.09 9.10 -15.89
CA LEU A 292 -29.30 7.91 -16.74
C LEU A 292 -29.58 6.61 -15.99
N ARG A 293 -29.54 6.58 -14.63
CA ARG A 293 -29.87 5.41 -13.79
C ARG A 293 -29.24 4.07 -14.24
N GLY A 294 -28.17 4.11 -15.04
CA GLY A 294 -27.48 2.90 -15.48
C GLY A 294 -26.82 2.20 -14.29
N PRO A 295 -26.87 0.86 -14.20
CA PRO A 295 -26.16 0.14 -13.17
C PRO A 295 -24.68 0.52 -13.22
N LEU A 296 -24.13 0.87 -12.06
CA LEU A 296 -22.70 1.00 -11.86
C LEU A 296 -22.08 -0.37 -12.14
N GLN A 297 -21.50 -0.56 -13.31
CA GLN A 297 -20.39 -1.50 -13.41
C GLN A 297 -19.22 -0.86 -12.68
N HIS A 298 -19.24 -0.96 -11.34
CA HIS A 298 -18.13 -0.62 -10.48
C HIS A 298 -17.14 -1.78 -10.48
N THR A 299 -16.65 -2.11 -11.66
CA THR A 299 -15.54 -3.04 -11.84
C THR A 299 -14.69 -2.42 -12.93
N SER A 300 -14.07 -1.27 -12.62
CA SER A 300 -12.92 -0.86 -13.43
C SER A 300 -11.92 -2.00 -13.28
N SER A 301 -11.65 -2.70 -14.39
CA SER A 301 -10.60 -3.71 -14.45
C SER A 301 -9.32 -3.13 -13.80
N ASP A 302 -8.52 -3.97 -13.14
CA ASP A 302 -7.29 -3.50 -12.50
C ASP A 302 -6.34 -2.82 -13.51
N GLN A 303 -6.47 -3.16 -14.79
CA GLN A 303 -5.82 -2.46 -15.89
C GLN A 303 -6.26 -0.99 -16.02
N GLU A 304 -7.56 -0.70 -15.90
CA GLU A 304 -8.05 0.69 -15.94
C GLU A 304 -7.60 1.49 -14.72
N LYS A 305 -7.55 0.86 -13.54
CA LYS A 305 -7.00 1.49 -12.32
C LYS A 305 -5.53 1.83 -12.54
N MET A 306 -4.75 0.88 -13.04
CA MET A 306 -3.34 1.06 -13.34
C MET A 306 -3.12 2.19 -14.35
N ASP A 307 -3.88 2.23 -15.45
CA ASP A 307 -3.78 3.30 -16.45
C ASP A 307 -4.08 4.69 -15.85
N ARG A 308 -5.05 4.78 -14.95
CA ARG A 308 -5.39 6.04 -14.25
C ARG A 308 -4.26 6.48 -13.34
N VAL A 309 -3.67 5.56 -12.58
CA VAL A 309 -2.55 5.81 -11.67
C VAL A 309 -1.31 6.22 -12.45
N MET A 310 -0.97 5.53 -13.53
CA MET A 310 0.16 5.87 -14.39
C MET A 310 -0.01 7.24 -15.04
N LYS A 311 -1.20 7.58 -15.53
CA LYS A 311 -1.49 8.94 -16.03
C LYS A 311 -1.33 9.98 -14.94
N ALA A 312 -1.70 9.69 -13.69
CA ALA A 312 -1.49 10.60 -12.56
C ALA A 312 0.00 10.77 -12.26
N PHE A 313 0.71 9.65 -12.19
CA PHE A 313 2.16 9.61 -12.02
C PHE A 313 2.89 10.46 -13.07
N GLU A 314 2.60 10.27 -14.37
CA GLU A 314 3.19 11.07 -15.46
C GLU A 314 2.95 12.58 -15.30
N ARG A 315 1.75 13.00 -14.88
CA ARG A 315 1.45 14.41 -14.62
C ARG A 315 2.29 14.95 -13.47
N GLY A 316 2.44 14.17 -12.40
CA GLY A 316 3.29 14.52 -11.27
C GLY A 316 4.76 14.65 -11.67
N VAL A 317 5.27 13.70 -12.46
CA VAL A 317 6.63 13.74 -13.03
C VAL A 317 6.86 15.01 -13.83
N LYS A 318 5.98 15.35 -14.77
CA LYS A 318 6.10 16.56 -15.60
C LYS A 318 6.12 17.83 -14.77
N LYS A 319 5.23 17.95 -13.77
CA LYS A 319 5.18 19.11 -12.87
C LYS A 319 6.44 19.22 -12.02
N TYR A 320 6.92 18.10 -11.47
CA TYR A 320 8.14 18.06 -10.67
C TYR A 320 9.38 18.44 -11.51
N GLN A 321 9.55 17.85 -12.69
CA GLN A 321 10.64 18.18 -13.60
C GLN A 321 10.62 19.65 -14.03
N ALA A 322 9.44 20.20 -14.33
CA ALA A 322 9.29 21.61 -14.70
C ALA A 322 9.80 22.54 -13.59
N LYS A 323 9.53 22.19 -12.32
CA LYS A 323 9.91 22.96 -11.13
C LYS A 323 11.37 22.79 -10.70
N PHE A 324 11.87 21.56 -10.63
CA PHE A 324 13.18 21.26 -10.05
C PHE A 324 14.28 20.98 -11.08
N LYS A 325 13.95 20.92 -12.37
CA LYS A 325 14.89 20.64 -13.47
C LYS A 325 15.67 19.33 -13.32
N LYS A 326 15.12 18.37 -12.57
CA LYS A 326 15.66 17.02 -12.38
C LYS A 326 14.52 15.99 -12.41
N PRO A 327 14.75 14.77 -12.90
CA PRO A 327 13.73 13.72 -12.89
C PRO A 327 13.50 13.21 -11.46
N PRO A 328 12.25 12.86 -11.09
CA PRO A 328 11.99 12.14 -9.85
C PRO A 328 12.37 10.65 -10.01
N VAL A 329 12.43 9.94 -8.89
CA VAL A 329 12.81 8.52 -8.80
C VAL A 329 11.63 7.72 -8.27
N LEU A 330 11.29 6.63 -8.95
CA LEU A 330 10.33 5.63 -8.49
C LEU A 330 11.06 4.34 -8.13
N ILE A 331 11.10 4.01 -6.85
CA ILE A 331 11.69 2.79 -6.32
C ILE A 331 10.57 1.76 -6.15
N LEU A 332 10.69 0.63 -6.84
CA LEU A 332 9.80 -0.52 -6.71
C LEU A 332 10.55 -1.63 -5.97
N ASP A 333 10.26 -1.77 -4.68
CA ASP A 333 10.85 -2.80 -3.84
C ASP A 333 10.14 -4.14 -4.01
N ASN A 334 10.93 -5.21 -4.03
CA ASN A 334 10.47 -6.59 -4.19
C ASN A 334 9.73 -6.84 -5.52
N ILE A 335 10.23 -6.26 -6.62
CA ILE A 335 9.66 -6.37 -7.97
C ILE A 335 9.65 -7.82 -8.51
N SER A 336 10.48 -8.70 -7.95
CA SER A 336 10.53 -10.11 -8.30
C SER A 336 9.20 -10.84 -8.05
N LYS A 337 8.37 -10.35 -7.10
CA LYS A 337 7.00 -10.89 -6.94
C LYS A 337 6.14 -10.54 -8.13
N LEU A 338 6.15 -9.27 -8.53
CA LEU A 338 5.40 -8.78 -9.68
C LEU A 338 5.76 -9.55 -10.96
N GLY A 339 7.05 -9.77 -11.22
CA GLY A 339 7.50 -10.50 -12.41
C GLY A 339 7.09 -11.98 -12.46
N LYS A 340 6.78 -12.60 -11.32
CA LYS A 340 6.32 -13.99 -11.25
C LYS A 340 4.81 -14.11 -11.47
N GLU A 341 4.05 -13.15 -10.94
CA GLU A 341 2.60 -13.20 -10.89
C GLU A 341 1.98 -12.50 -12.13
N ASP A 342 2.48 -11.31 -12.50
CA ASP A 342 2.08 -10.58 -13.72
C ASP A 342 3.31 -10.07 -14.53
N PRO A 343 3.86 -10.93 -15.41
CA PRO A 343 4.97 -10.54 -16.27
C PRO A 343 4.59 -9.46 -17.31
N GLU A 344 3.31 -9.30 -17.65
CA GLU A 344 2.86 -8.30 -18.62
C GLU A 344 2.85 -6.90 -18.00
N LEU A 345 2.41 -6.76 -16.75
CA LEU A 345 2.52 -5.52 -16.00
C LEU A 345 3.97 -5.11 -15.79
N LEU A 346 4.86 -6.07 -15.51
CA LEU A 346 6.29 -5.80 -15.44
C LEU A 346 6.84 -5.29 -16.79
N LYS A 347 6.48 -5.93 -17.92
CA LYS A 347 6.87 -5.44 -19.26
C LYS A 347 6.36 -4.03 -19.52
N LYS A 348 5.12 -3.70 -19.12
CA LYS A 348 4.58 -2.34 -19.22
C LYS A 348 5.42 -1.36 -18.42
N LEU A 349 5.76 -1.66 -17.16
CA LEU A 349 6.63 -0.81 -16.33
C LEU A 349 8.02 -0.61 -16.94
N GLN A 350 8.61 -1.67 -17.50
CA GLN A 350 9.87 -1.59 -18.22
C GLN A 350 9.76 -0.68 -19.45
N HIS A 351 8.70 -0.82 -20.24
CA HIS A 351 8.46 0.03 -21.39
C HIS A 351 8.26 1.50 -20.97
N PHE A 352 7.51 1.76 -19.89
CA PHE A 352 7.35 3.09 -19.31
C PHE A 352 8.66 3.69 -18.81
N SER A 353 9.66 2.89 -18.45
CA SER A 353 10.96 3.39 -18.01
C SER A 353 11.88 3.85 -19.16
N ALA A 354 11.67 3.33 -20.38
CA ALA A 354 12.58 3.51 -21.51
C ALA A 354 12.38 4.81 -22.33
N GLY A 355 11.50 5.72 -21.91
CA GLY A 355 11.19 6.96 -22.62
C GLY A 355 12.10 8.16 -22.26
N GLU A 356 12.24 9.13 -23.16
CA GLU A 356 13.19 10.26 -23.00
C GLU A 356 12.83 11.26 -21.88
N SER A 357 11.57 11.29 -21.42
CA SER A 357 11.08 12.20 -20.36
C SER A 357 10.60 11.48 -19.10
N THR A 358 11.04 10.24 -18.91
CA THR A 358 10.55 9.37 -17.85
C THR A 358 11.26 9.64 -16.51
N PRO A 359 10.60 9.31 -15.39
CA PRO A 359 11.29 9.26 -14.10
C PRO A 359 12.33 8.12 -14.10
N LEU A 360 13.32 8.23 -13.23
CA LEU A 360 14.25 7.12 -13.02
C LEU A 360 13.53 5.99 -12.27
N PHE A 361 13.40 4.84 -12.90
CA PHE A 361 12.92 3.63 -12.23
C PHE A 361 14.08 2.92 -11.54
N VAL A 362 13.88 2.55 -10.28
CA VAL A 362 14.79 1.69 -9.52
C VAL A 362 14.06 0.42 -9.13
N PHE A 363 14.49 -0.70 -9.68
CA PHE A 363 13.94 -2.01 -9.39
C PHE A 363 14.78 -2.69 -8.32
N VAL A 364 14.18 -3.03 -7.19
CA VAL A 364 14.86 -3.77 -6.12
C VAL A 364 14.36 -5.20 -6.14
N THR A 365 15.27 -6.15 -6.31
CA THR A 365 14.97 -7.58 -6.42
C THR A 365 15.86 -8.39 -5.48
N GLN A 366 15.30 -9.48 -4.95
CA GLN A 366 16.03 -10.46 -4.14
C GLN A 366 16.52 -11.67 -4.95
N SER A 367 16.27 -11.67 -6.26
CA SER A 367 16.62 -12.76 -7.19
C SER A 367 17.31 -12.24 -8.44
N GLU A 368 17.96 -13.15 -9.16
CA GLU A 368 18.59 -12.89 -10.45
C GLU A 368 17.63 -12.20 -11.42
N TRP A 369 18.15 -11.19 -12.11
CA TRP A 369 17.41 -10.39 -13.08
C TRP A 369 18.23 -10.22 -14.36
N HIS A 370 17.90 -11.01 -15.38
CA HIS A 370 18.71 -11.11 -16.60
C HIS A 370 18.57 -9.94 -17.57
N ARG A 371 17.74 -8.93 -17.29
CA ARG A 371 17.38 -7.88 -18.26
C ARG A 371 17.91 -6.48 -17.95
N ALA A 372 18.66 -6.32 -16.86
CA ALA A 372 19.13 -5.01 -16.42
C ALA A 372 20.55 -4.72 -16.92
N ASN A 373 20.83 -3.44 -17.16
CA ASN A 373 22.21 -2.93 -17.23
C ASN A 373 22.89 -3.15 -15.86
N VAL A 374 24.22 -3.23 -15.83
CA VAL A 374 25.07 -3.63 -14.69
C VAL A 374 24.41 -3.33 -13.32
N PRO A 375 23.93 -4.36 -12.58
CA PRO A 375 23.15 -4.17 -11.38
C PRO A 375 24.01 -3.64 -10.22
N PHE A 376 23.39 -2.86 -9.33
CA PHE A 376 23.99 -2.49 -8.06
C PHE A 376 23.77 -3.62 -7.05
N MET A 377 24.84 -4.28 -6.63
CA MET A 377 24.79 -5.43 -5.73
C MET A 377 24.88 -5.00 -4.27
N ILE A 378 23.87 -5.34 -3.45
CA ILE A 378 23.96 -5.23 -2.00
C ILE A 378 24.30 -6.60 -1.45
N GLY A 379 25.56 -6.74 -1.03
CA GLY A 379 26.10 -7.96 -0.43
C GLY A 379 26.00 -8.00 1.09
N ASP A 380 26.64 -9.02 1.64
CA ASP A 380 26.83 -9.23 3.06
C ASP A 380 27.60 -8.10 3.74
N LEU A 381 27.51 -8.05 5.07
CA LEU A 381 28.38 -7.19 5.87
C LEU A 381 29.84 -7.62 5.70
N SER A 382 30.75 -6.65 5.71
CA SER A 382 32.16 -6.94 5.95
C SER A 382 32.37 -7.56 7.33
N GLY A 383 33.51 -8.23 7.54
CA GLY A 383 33.85 -8.79 8.85
C GLY A 383 33.83 -7.73 9.97
N GLU A 384 34.29 -6.52 9.68
CA GLU A 384 34.27 -5.38 10.60
C GLU A 384 32.85 -4.91 10.92
N GLU A 385 32.00 -4.73 9.89
CA GLU A 385 30.60 -4.36 10.09
C GLU A 385 29.82 -5.43 10.87
N ALA A 386 30.08 -6.71 10.58
CA ALA A 386 29.47 -7.83 11.27
C ALA A 386 29.90 -7.91 12.73
N LEU A 387 31.20 -7.75 13.02
CA LEU A 387 31.73 -7.73 14.38
C LEU A 387 31.13 -6.57 15.19
N LYS A 388 31.13 -5.38 14.60
CA LYS A 388 30.52 -4.19 15.20
C LYS A 388 29.04 -4.40 15.50
N PHE A 389 28.30 -5.04 14.58
CA PHE A 389 26.90 -5.37 14.81
C PHE A 389 26.70 -6.31 16.00
N LEU A 390 27.44 -7.42 16.06
CA LEU A 390 27.31 -8.40 17.14
C LEU A 390 27.69 -7.80 18.51
N GLN A 391 28.74 -6.98 18.57
CA GLN A 391 29.20 -6.34 19.79
C GLN A 391 28.26 -5.20 20.22
N GLU A 392 28.04 -4.20 19.37
CA GLU A 392 27.33 -2.98 19.76
C GLU A 392 25.82 -3.16 19.85
N LYS A 393 25.24 -4.07 19.04
CA LYS A 393 23.78 -4.25 18.97
C LYS A 393 23.28 -5.46 19.75
N LEU A 394 24.07 -6.53 19.82
CA LEU A 394 23.69 -7.75 20.54
C LEU A 394 24.47 -7.96 21.84
N GLY A 395 25.54 -7.18 22.10
CA GLY A 395 26.33 -7.30 23.33
C GLY A 395 27.10 -8.62 23.44
N ILE A 396 27.45 -9.24 22.31
CA ILE A 396 28.14 -10.53 22.27
C ILE A 396 29.64 -10.30 22.40
N ASP A 397 30.31 -11.15 23.18
CA ASP A 397 31.77 -11.11 23.36
C ASP A 397 32.52 -11.39 22.04
N ASP A 398 33.69 -10.76 21.88
CA ASP A 398 34.52 -10.83 20.67
C ASP A 398 34.81 -12.25 20.22
N LYS A 399 35.04 -13.17 21.16
CA LYS A 399 35.42 -14.55 20.84
C LYS A 399 34.24 -15.28 20.21
N LYS A 400 33.05 -15.21 20.83
CA LYS A 400 31.83 -15.80 20.27
C LYS A 400 31.37 -15.09 19.00
N ALA A 401 31.53 -13.77 18.93
CA ALA A 401 31.20 -13.00 17.75
C ALA A 401 32.04 -13.43 16.54
N ASN A 402 33.36 -13.56 16.70
CA ASN A 402 34.26 -14.04 15.65
C ASN A 402 33.97 -15.50 15.27
N GLN A 403 33.65 -16.36 16.22
CA GLN A 403 33.23 -17.73 15.94
C GLN A 403 31.96 -17.77 15.08
N LEU A 404 30.96 -16.94 15.41
CA LEU A 404 29.73 -16.85 14.64
C LEU A 404 29.99 -16.28 13.23
N ILE A 405 30.75 -15.20 13.09
CA ILE A 405 31.09 -14.62 11.78
C ILE A 405 31.84 -15.64 10.91
N LYS A 406 32.74 -16.43 11.49
CA LYS A 406 33.43 -17.50 10.75
C LYS A 406 32.46 -18.57 10.25
N LEU A 407 31.43 -18.90 11.02
CA LEU A 407 30.42 -19.90 10.65
C LEU A 407 29.44 -19.37 9.60
N VAL A 408 28.88 -18.17 9.79
CA VAL A 408 27.74 -17.67 8.98
C VAL A 408 28.08 -16.55 8.02
N GLY A 409 29.28 -15.98 8.11
CA GLY A 409 29.70 -14.82 7.33
C GLY A 409 29.03 -13.52 7.78
N GLY A 410 28.84 -12.61 6.82
CA GLY A 410 28.25 -11.29 7.04
C GLY A 410 26.74 -11.21 6.85
N ARG A 411 26.02 -12.34 6.74
CA ARG A 411 24.58 -12.37 6.49
C ARG A 411 23.81 -11.84 7.70
N ILE A 412 23.26 -10.62 7.59
CA ILE A 412 22.61 -9.92 8.71
C ILE A 412 21.54 -10.77 9.38
N MET A 413 20.71 -11.45 8.60
CA MET A 413 19.65 -12.31 9.14
C MET A 413 20.22 -13.45 10.01
N HIS A 414 21.25 -14.16 9.53
CA HIS A 414 21.90 -15.22 10.30
C HIS A 414 22.61 -14.66 11.55
N LEU A 415 23.33 -13.55 11.40
CA LEU A 415 24.00 -12.88 12.51
C LEU A 415 23.01 -12.48 13.60
N LYS A 416 21.83 -11.99 13.22
CA LYS A 416 20.75 -11.63 14.15
C LYS A 416 20.14 -12.85 14.82
N ASP A 417 19.77 -13.86 14.04
CA ASP A 417 19.01 -15.02 14.54
C ASP A 417 19.88 -15.93 15.44
N TYR A 418 21.11 -16.19 15.03
CA TYR A 418 22.06 -16.99 15.81
C TYR A 418 22.77 -16.16 16.88
N GLY A 419 23.01 -14.87 16.64
CA GLY A 419 23.54 -13.97 17.67
C GLY A 419 22.58 -13.84 18.86
N LYS A 420 21.27 -13.79 18.61
CA LYS A 420 20.27 -13.81 19.68
C LYS A 420 20.32 -15.11 20.48
N GLN A 421 20.50 -16.27 19.83
CA GLN A 421 20.66 -17.55 20.53
C GLN A 421 21.90 -17.56 21.44
N ILE A 422 23.02 -16.97 21.01
CA ILE A 422 24.21 -16.79 21.85
C ILE A 422 23.89 -15.89 23.06
N GLN A 423 23.17 -14.79 22.82
CA GLN A 423 22.75 -13.86 23.88
C GLN A 423 21.84 -14.53 24.91
N ASP A 424 20.97 -15.44 24.46
CA ASP A 424 20.07 -16.24 25.29
C ASP A 424 20.82 -17.40 26.01
N GLY A 425 22.14 -17.50 25.86
CA GLY A 425 22.99 -18.45 26.57
C GLY A 425 23.10 -19.84 25.93
N GLN A 426 22.65 -20.00 24.68
CA GLN A 426 22.79 -21.28 23.97
C GLN A 426 24.25 -21.60 23.64
N GLN A 427 24.58 -22.88 23.68
CA GLN A 427 25.91 -23.39 23.31
C GLN A 427 26.10 -23.28 21.79
N PHE A 428 27.32 -22.95 21.37
CA PHE A 428 27.63 -22.67 19.97
C PHE A 428 27.39 -23.90 19.06
N GLU A 429 27.64 -25.09 19.58
CA GLU A 429 27.48 -26.38 18.90
C GLU A 429 26.02 -26.63 18.54
N LEU A 430 25.09 -26.35 19.47
CA LEU A 430 23.66 -26.43 19.21
C LEU A 430 23.22 -25.41 18.15
N ILE A 431 23.77 -24.19 18.21
CA ILE A 431 23.50 -23.14 17.22
C ILE A 431 23.96 -23.57 15.83
N ARG A 432 25.14 -24.19 15.73
CA ARG A 432 25.69 -24.74 14.48
C ARG A 432 24.83 -25.86 13.92
N GLU A 433 24.39 -26.80 14.76
CA GLU A 433 23.48 -27.89 14.37
C GLU A 433 22.15 -27.31 13.85
N ASN A 434 21.58 -26.34 14.56
CA ASN A 434 20.38 -25.63 14.11
C ASN A 434 20.60 -24.94 12.76
N ALA A 435 21.76 -24.31 12.57
CA ALA A 435 22.12 -23.67 11.31
C ALA A 435 22.21 -24.66 10.15
N PHE A 436 22.88 -25.79 10.36
CA PHE A 436 22.97 -26.88 9.37
C PHE A 436 21.62 -27.52 9.05
N SER A 437 20.75 -27.68 10.06
CA SER A 437 19.39 -28.19 9.85
C SER A 437 18.58 -27.31 8.90
N SER A 438 18.77 -25.99 8.95
CA SER A 438 18.09 -25.05 8.06
C SER A 438 18.52 -25.18 6.60
N LEU A 439 19.78 -25.55 6.36
CA LEU A 439 20.32 -25.75 5.01
C LEU A 439 19.80 -27.02 4.36
N LYS A 440 19.50 -28.06 5.12
CA LYS A 440 18.90 -29.30 4.58
C LYS A 440 17.63 -29.02 3.77
N ASN A 441 16.84 -28.02 4.19
CA ASN A 441 15.67 -27.58 3.44
C ASN A 441 16.02 -26.93 2.09
N GLN A 442 17.14 -26.23 1.98
CA GLN A 442 17.62 -25.65 0.72
C GLN A 442 18.07 -26.74 -0.26
N PHE A 443 18.81 -27.74 0.22
CA PHE A 443 19.17 -28.92 -0.59
C PHE A 443 17.93 -29.70 -1.05
N SER A 444 16.92 -29.84 -0.17
CA SER A 444 15.64 -30.46 -0.55
C SER A 444 14.95 -29.70 -1.68
N LYS A 445 14.88 -28.36 -1.60
CA LYS A 445 14.31 -27.50 -2.67
C LYS A 445 15.11 -27.58 -3.96
N ALA A 446 16.43 -27.75 -3.87
CA ALA A 446 17.32 -27.94 -5.00
C ALA A 446 17.21 -29.34 -5.61
N GLU A 447 16.48 -30.26 -4.98
CA GLU A 447 16.43 -31.68 -5.34
C GLU A 447 17.81 -32.38 -5.27
N MET A 448 18.61 -31.99 -4.28
CA MET A 448 19.99 -32.46 -4.07
C MET A 448 20.14 -33.41 -2.88
N LEU A 449 19.05 -33.92 -2.32
CA LEU A 449 19.09 -35.00 -1.32
C LEU A 449 19.17 -36.38 -2.00
N GLN A 450 19.50 -37.41 -1.23
CA GLN A 450 19.55 -38.78 -1.73
C GLN A 450 18.26 -39.17 -2.47
N LYS A 451 18.43 -39.81 -3.64
CA LYS A 451 17.35 -40.26 -4.54
C LYS A 451 16.57 -39.13 -5.24
N GLN A 452 17.00 -37.88 -5.13
CA GLN A 452 16.40 -36.77 -5.86
C GLN A 452 17.13 -36.50 -7.19
N SER A 453 16.44 -35.83 -8.12
CA SER A 453 16.82 -35.76 -9.54
C SER A 453 18.10 -34.97 -9.82
N ASN A 454 18.41 -33.98 -8.97
CA ASN A 454 19.51 -33.04 -9.19
C ASN A 454 20.77 -33.37 -8.37
N LEU A 455 20.77 -34.49 -7.64
CA LEU A 455 21.88 -34.92 -6.79
C LEU A 455 23.22 -34.96 -7.56
N GLU A 456 23.28 -35.72 -8.65
CA GLU A 456 24.51 -35.89 -9.46
C GLU A 456 24.97 -34.60 -10.14
N HIS A 457 24.03 -33.72 -10.50
CA HIS A 457 24.34 -32.40 -11.05
C HIS A 457 24.97 -31.51 -9.99
N GLY A 458 24.33 -31.40 -8.84
CA GLY A 458 24.81 -30.58 -7.73
C GLY A 458 26.12 -31.10 -7.13
N LYS A 459 26.32 -32.42 -7.07
CA LYS A 459 27.56 -33.05 -6.57
C LYS A 459 28.78 -32.65 -7.40
N ARG A 460 28.67 -32.65 -8.73
CA ARG A 460 29.75 -32.19 -9.63
C ARG A 460 30.13 -30.74 -9.39
N VAL A 461 29.13 -29.87 -9.24
CA VAL A 461 29.36 -28.44 -8.93
C VAL A 461 30.02 -28.27 -7.55
N ILE A 462 29.51 -28.96 -6.53
CA ILE A 462 30.07 -28.96 -5.18
C ILE A 462 31.54 -29.34 -5.17
N GLN A 463 31.90 -30.42 -5.87
CA GLN A 463 33.28 -30.92 -5.90
C GLN A 463 34.24 -29.89 -6.50
N GLU A 464 33.86 -29.21 -7.58
CA GLU A 464 34.70 -28.16 -8.17
C GLU A 464 34.75 -26.90 -7.30
N LEU A 465 33.63 -26.51 -6.67
CA LEU A 465 33.62 -25.37 -5.74
C LEU A 465 34.44 -25.65 -4.47
N LEU A 466 34.50 -26.88 -3.98
CA LEU A 466 35.36 -27.23 -2.84
C LEU A 466 36.85 -27.06 -3.19
N LYS A 467 37.24 -27.34 -4.44
CA LYS A 467 38.63 -27.18 -4.92
C LYS A 467 38.99 -25.72 -5.16
N ARG A 468 38.11 -24.97 -5.84
CA ARG A 468 38.43 -23.64 -6.39
C ARG A 468 37.78 -22.47 -5.65
N LYS A 469 36.87 -22.74 -4.71
CA LYS A 469 35.98 -21.79 -4.01
C LYS A 469 34.97 -21.08 -4.92
N GLN A 470 35.34 -20.79 -6.16
CA GLN A 470 34.48 -20.18 -7.18
C GLN A 470 34.81 -20.74 -8.56
N ILE A 471 33.84 -20.76 -9.46
CA ILE A 471 33.98 -21.18 -10.86
C ILE A 471 33.31 -20.17 -11.79
N LYS A 472 33.70 -20.12 -13.07
CA LYS A 472 33.03 -19.25 -14.04
C LYS A 472 31.62 -19.76 -14.34
N PHE A 473 30.67 -18.88 -14.63
CA PHE A 473 29.29 -19.27 -14.96
C PHE A 473 29.19 -20.23 -16.14
N GLY A 474 29.99 -20.03 -17.19
CA GLY A 474 30.03 -20.98 -18.32
C GLY A 474 30.51 -22.38 -17.90
N GLU A 475 31.49 -22.48 -16.99
CA GLU A 475 31.95 -23.77 -16.44
C GLU A 475 30.87 -24.41 -15.58
N TYR A 476 30.18 -23.62 -14.75
CA TYR A 476 29.02 -24.07 -13.99
C TYR A 476 27.93 -24.65 -14.89
N CYS A 477 27.53 -23.94 -15.96
CA CYS A 477 26.55 -24.45 -16.92
C CYS A 477 27.00 -25.75 -17.59
N ASN A 478 28.30 -25.89 -17.90
CA ASN A 478 28.85 -27.12 -18.47
C ASN A 478 28.83 -28.29 -17.48
N LEU A 479 29.13 -28.06 -16.20
CA LEU A 479 29.08 -29.08 -15.16
C LEU A 479 27.65 -29.60 -14.94
N VAL A 480 26.66 -28.73 -15.02
CA VAL A 480 25.24 -29.10 -14.90
C VAL A 480 24.72 -29.70 -16.21
N GLY A 481 25.12 -29.21 -17.37
CA GLY A 481 24.71 -29.73 -18.68
C GLY A 481 23.23 -29.55 -19.03
N ASN A 482 22.45 -28.89 -18.17
CA ASN A 482 21.03 -28.60 -18.37
C ASN A 482 20.69 -27.21 -17.78
N GLU A 483 20.25 -26.28 -18.64
CA GLU A 483 19.95 -24.90 -18.25
C GLU A 483 18.81 -24.82 -17.22
N ARG A 484 17.77 -25.65 -17.36
CA ARG A 484 16.65 -25.67 -16.42
C ARG A 484 17.09 -26.11 -15.03
N VAL A 485 17.94 -27.14 -14.95
CA VAL A 485 18.51 -27.61 -13.69
C VAL A 485 19.47 -26.57 -13.11
N ALA A 486 20.30 -25.94 -13.94
CA ALA A 486 21.22 -24.89 -13.50
C ALA A 486 20.45 -23.73 -12.85
N ASN A 487 19.41 -23.24 -13.51
CA ASN A 487 18.54 -22.20 -12.97
C ASN A 487 17.84 -22.66 -11.68
N GLN A 488 17.40 -23.92 -11.60
CA GLN A 488 16.79 -24.47 -10.39
C GLN A 488 17.78 -24.47 -9.21
N LEU A 489 19.02 -24.91 -9.42
CA LEU A 489 20.06 -24.97 -8.39
C LEU A 489 20.43 -23.58 -7.85
N LEU A 490 20.55 -22.57 -8.73
CA LEU A 490 20.75 -21.17 -8.32
C LEU A 490 19.53 -20.64 -7.56
N SER A 491 18.31 -20.90 -8.07
CA SER A 491 17.07 -20.43 -7.45
C SER A 491 16.80 -21.01 -6.04
N ALA A 492 17.39 -22.17 -5.74
CA ALA A 492 17.30 -22.81 -4.43
C ALA A 492 18.21 -22.17 -3.37
N ASN A 493 19.08 -21.22 -3.75
CA ASN A 493 20.07 -20.55 -2.90
C ASN A 493 21.10 -21.52 -2.29
N VAL A 494 21.43 -22.61 -2.98
CA VAL A 494 22.59 -23.44 -2.62
C VAL A 494 23.87 -22.83 -3.16
N PHE A 495 23.80 -22.31 -4.37
CA PHE A 495 24.86 -21.57 -5.05
C PHE A 495 24.43 -20.13 -5.26
N SER A 496 25.40 -19.22 -5.29
CA SER A 496 25.22 -17.82 -5.63
C SER A 496 25.93 -17.52 -6.95
N PHE A 497 25.35 -16.62 -7.74
CA PHE A 497 25.91 -16.10 -8.97
C PHE A 497 26.20 -14.61 -8.82
N ASP A 498 27.46 -14.24 -9.08
CA ASP A 498 27.89 -12.85 -9.20
C ASP A 498 27.82 -12.41 -10.67
N PRO A 499 26.82 -11.59 -11.05
CA PRO A 499 26.65 -11.15 -12.44
C PRO A 499 27.76 -10.20 -12.90
N VAL A 500 28.45 -9.51 -11.99
CA VAL A 500 29.50 -8.55 -12.33
C VAL A 500 30.76 -9.29 -12.75
N ASN A 501 31.16 -10.28 -11.97
CA ASN A 501 32.36 -11.08 -12.24
C ASN A 501 32.08 -12.34 -13.07
N GLN A 502 30.80 -12.67 -13.30
CA GLN A 502 30.34 -13.91 -13.93
C GLN A 502 30.84 -15.17 -13.23
N MET A 503 30.85 -15.16 -11.90
CA MET A 503 31.36 -16.25 -11.06
C MET A 503 30.23 -16.90 -10.27
N VAL A 504 30.34 -18.20 -10.06
CA VAL A 504 29.44 -18.99 -9.20
C VAL A 504 30.22 -19.46 -7.98
N SER A 505 29.61 -19.35 -6.80
CA SER A 505 30.17 -19.80 -5.53
C SER A 505 29.10 -20.50 -4.68
N PHE A 506 29.50 -21.00 -3.51
CA PHE A 506 28.49 -21.32 -2.48
C PHE A 506 27.76 -20.05 -2.04
N GLN A 507 26.50 -20.20 -1.66
CA GLN A 507 25.66 -19.09 -1.23
C GLN A 507 26.21 -18.33 -0.01
N SER A 508 26.86 -19.04 0.91
CA SER A 508 27.37 -18.46 2.15
C SER A 508 28.50 -19.29 2.75
N PRO A 509 29.29 -18.73 3.69
CA PRO A 509 30.24 -19.52 4.48
C PRO A 509 29.59 -20.68 5.24
N LEU A 510 28.34 -20.49 5.70
CA LEU A 510 27.57 -21.54 6.37
C LEU A 510 27.31 -22.73 5.43
N MET A 511 26.97 -22.43 4.18
CA MET A 511 26.76 -23.46 3.15
C MET A 511 28.05 -24.23 2.87
N TYR A 512 29.17 -23.51 2.75
CA TYR A 512 30.49 -24.13 2.58
C TYR A 512 30.85 -25.07 3.74
N ALA A 513 30.69 -24.60 4.99
CA ALA A 513 30.98 -25.40 6.18
C ALA A 513 30.09 -26.66 6.25
N TYR A 514 28.78 -26.51 5.98
CA TYR A 514 27.86 -27.63 5.93
C TYR A 514 28.27 -28.70 4.91
N VAL A 515 28.65 -28.27 3.70
CA VAL A 515 29.08 -29.19 2.65
C VAL A 515 30.36 -29.93 3.02
N GLN A 516 31.33 -29.23 3.62
CA GLN A 516 32.59 -29.86 4.04
C GLN A 516 32.39 -30.91 5.14
N GLU A 517 31.49 -30.66 6.07
CA GLU A 517 31.35 -31.49 7.27
C GLU A 517 30.32 -32.60 7.09
N VAL A 518 29.18 -32.28 6.49
CA VAL A 518 28.03 -33.18 6.43
C VAL A 518 27.98 -33.90 5.09
N CYS A 519 28.13 -33.18 3.98
CA CYS A 519 27.94 -33.77 2.65
C CYS A 519 29.08 -34.72 2.25
N ILE A 520 30.32 -34.43 2.68
CA ILE A 520 31.46 -35.33 2.45
C ILE A 520 31.35 -36.62 3.27
N GLN A 521 30.79 -36.55 4.48
CA GLN A 521 30.68 -37.70 5.39
C GLN A 521 29.44 -38.57 5.12
N CYS A 522 28.36 -37.99 4.60
CA CYS A 522 27.07 -38.68 4.46
C CYS A 522 26.77 -39.21 3.04
N GLU A 523 27.74 -39.18 2.11
CA GLU A 523 27.51 -39.51 0.69
C GLU A 523 26.23 -38.85 0.15
N ILE A 524 26.27 -37.52 0.08
CA ILE A 524 25.68 -36.85 -1.09
C ILE A 524 26.51 -37.26 -2.30
#